data_AF-A0A954D2F1-F1
#
_entry.id   AF-A0A954D2F1-F1
#
_cell.length_a   1.000
_cell.length_b   1.000
_cell.length_c   1.000
_cell.angle_alpha   90.00
_cell.angle_beta   90.00
_cell.angle_gamma   90.00
#
_symmetry.space_group_name_H-M   'P 1'
#
loop_
_entity.id
_entity.type
_entity.pdbx_description
1 polymer ?
#
loop_
_entity_poly.entity_id
_entity_poly.type
_entity_poly.pdbx_seq_one_letter_code
_entity_poly.pdbx_strand_id
1 'polypeptide(L)'
;MTEAILERGLLPDHLVRLGIRRLLRRRLRHLGDGDAERQQQLLVAWLEEMDRSPIGVDQDSANAQHYEVPAEFYRHVLGPHLKYSCGLWSHDDSTLEQAEAAMLDLTCQRNLLRDGMRVLELGCGWGSLSLWLAERYPRCRIT
;
A
#
# COMPACT_ATOMS: atom_id res chain seq x y z
N MET A 1 -7.03 28.02 -0.92
CA MET A 1 -7.63 28.33 0.40
C MET A 1 -7.83 27.07 1.23
N THR A 2 -8.45 26.00 0.70
CA THR A 2 -8.69 24.74 1.43
C THR A 2 -7.40 24.00 1.82
N GLU A 3 -6.41 23.97 0.94
CA GLU A 3 -5.12 23.29 1.14
C GLU A 3 -4.33 23.89 2.30
N ALA A 4 -4.15 25.22 2.31
CA ALA A 4 -3.49 25.93 3.41
C ALA A 4 -4.17 25.77 4.78
N ILE A 5 -5.49 25.50 4.82
CA ILE A 5 -6.21 25.23 6.08
C ILE A 5 -5.92 23.81 6.58
N LEU A 6 -5.84 22.84 5.67
CA LEU A 6 -5.53 21.44 5.97
C LEU A 6 -4.08 21.28 6.43
N GLU A 7 -3.12 21.87 5.71
CA GLU A 7 -1.70 21.83 6.04
C GLU A 7 -1.38 22.42 7.42
N ARG A 8 -2.15 23.43 7.84
CA ARG A 8 -2.01 24.07 9.15
C ARG A 8 -2.74 23.31 10.28
N GLY A 9 -3.40 22.19 9.98
CA GLY A 9 -4.12 21.38 10.96
C GLY A 9 -5.31 22.10 11.60
N LEU A 10 -5.90 23.09 10.93
CA LEU A 10 -6.95 23.94 11.50
C LEU A 10 -8.35 23.31 11.47
N LEU A 11 -8.50 22.14 10.83
CA LEU A 11 -9.77 21.43 10.72
C LEU A 11 -9.81 20.22 11.66
N PRO A 12 -10.89 20.06 12.44
CA PRO A 12 -11.13 18.83 13.18
C PRO A 12 -11.19 17.58 12.28
N ASP A 13 -10.67 16.46 12.77
CA ASP A 13 -10.61 15.16 12.08
C ASP A 13 -11.94 14.71 11.46
N HIS A 14 -13.06 14.93 12.15
CA HIS A 14 -14.36 14.51 11.65
C HIS A 14 -14.78 15.28 10.39
N LEU A 15 -14.38 16.55 10.24
CA LEU A 15 -14.62 17.34 9.03
C LEU A 15 -13.70 16.89 7.89
N VAL A 16 -12.44 16.60 8.19
CA VAL A 16 -11.49 16.02 7.21
C VAL A 16 -12.05 14.70 6.67
N ARG A 17 -12.49 13.80 7.57
CA ARG A 17 -13.11 12.51 7.21
C ARG A 17 -14.40 12.70 6.39
N LEU A 18 -15.22 13.70 6.69
CA LEU A 18 -16.42 14.02 5.90
C LEU A 18 -16.05 14.43 4.47
N GLY A 19 -15.04 15.28 4.32
CA GLY A 19 -14.49 15.70 3.03
C GLY A 19 -13.98 14.51 2.20
N ILE A 20 -13.15 13.66 2.81
CA ILE A 20 -12.64 12.43 2.19
C ILE A 20 -13.78 11.54 1.70
N ARG A 21 -14.79 11.25 2.54
CA ARG A 21 -15.94 10.42 2.14
C ARG A 21 -16.72 11.02 0.97
N ARG A 22 -16.85 12.35 0.90
CA ARG A 22 -17.50 13.02 -0.23
C ARG A 22 -16.71 12.83 -1.53
N LEU A 23 -15.39 12.96 -1.49
CA LEU A 23 -14.51 12.74 -2.64
C LEU A 23 -14.57 11.28 -3.11
N LEU A 24 -14.53 10.33 -2.17
CA LEU A 24 -14.67 8.90 -2.48
C LEU A 24 -16.01 8.59 -3.16
N ARG A 25 -17.14 9.09 -2.64
CA ARG A 25 -18.45 8.92 -3.30
C ARG A 25 -18.50 9.55 -4.70
N ARG A 26 -17.83 10.69 -4.90
CA ARG A 26 -17.73 11.30 -6.23
C ARG A 26 -16.94 10.40 -7.17
N ARG A 27 -15.84 9.80 -6.71
CA ARG A 27 -15.04 8.86 -7.49
C ARG A 27 -15.83 7.60 -7.84
N LEU A 28 -16.54 7.00 -6.89
CA LEU A 28 -17.40 5.83 -7.15
C LEU A 28 -18.44 6.10 -8.24
N ARG A 29 -19.15 7.23 -8.19
CA ARG A 29 -20.07 7.63 -9.26
C ARG A 29 -19.40 7.80 -10.62
N HIS A 30 -18.16 8.29 -10.65
CA HIS A 30 -17.40 8.41 -11.89
C HIS A 30 -17.02 7.03 -12.45
N LEU A 31 -16.81 6.04 -11.58
CA LEU A 31 -16.50 4.65 -11.94
C LEU A 31 -17.73 3.83 -12.33
N GLY A 32 -18.92 4.45 -12.45
CA GLY A 32 -20.14 3.75 -12.87
C GLY A 32 -20.84 2.99 -11.75
N ASP A 33 -20.62 3.37 -10.48
CA ASP A 33 -21.30 2.75 -9.33
C ASP A 33 -22.83 2.68 -9.53
N GLY A 34 -23.39 1.48 -9.36
CA GLY A 34 -24.80 1.18 -9.59
C GLY A 34 -25.18 0.80 -11.03
N ASP A 35 -24.24 0.79 -11.98
CA ASP A 35 -24.47 0.44 -13.39
C ASP A 35 -23.34 -0.49 -13.91
N ALA A 36 -23.64 -1.79 -13.95
CA ALA A 36 -22.65 -2.80 -14.31
C ALA A 36 -22.18 -2.69 -15.78
N GLU A 37 -23.06 -2.32 -16.71
CA GLU A 37 -22.69 -2.18 -18.12
C GLU A 37 -21.76 -0.99 -18.29
N ARG A 38 -22.10 0.14 -17.69
CA ARG A 38 -21.23 1.32 -17.69
C ARG A 38 -19.89 1.05 -17.02
N GLN A 39 -19.87 0.35 -15.89
CA GLN A 39 -18.63 -0.01 -15.21
C GLN A 39 -17.74 -0.89 -16.10
N GLN A 40 -18.33 -1.84 -16.83
CA GLN A 40 -17.60 -2.67 -17.78
C GLN A 40 -17.02 -1.84 -18.94
N GLN A 41 -17.80 -0.92 -19.51
CA GLN A 41 -17.32 -0.03 -20.58
C GLN A 41 -16.14 0.83 -20.13
N LEU A 42 -16.21 1.38 -18.91
CA LEU A 42 -15.11 2.16 -18.32
C LEU A 42 -13.86 1.32 -18.06
N LEU A 43 -14.02 0.09 -17.58
CA LEU A 43 -12.91 -0.84 -17.37
C LEU A 43 -12.21 -1.16 -18.69
N VAL A 44 -12.97 -1.50 -19.74
CA VAL A 44 -12.41 -1.81 -21.06
C VAL A 44 -11.65 -0.61 -21.63
N ALA A 45 -12.25 0.57 -21.60
CA ALA A 45 -11.59 1.79 -22.06
C ALA A 45 -10.29 2.08 -21.29
N TRP A 46 -10.29 1.86 -19.97
CA TRP A 46 -9.10 2.02 -19.13
C TRP A 46 -8.02 0.97 -19.46
N LEU A 47 -8.39 -0.29 -19.72
CA LEU A 47 -7.43 -1.32 -20.13
C LEU A 47 -6.77 -0.97 -21.46
N GLU A 48 -7.52 -0.46 -22.44
CA GLU A 48 -6.97 -0.01 -23.72
C GLU A 48 -6.00 1.18 -23.56
N GLU A 49 -6.29 2.08 -22.61
CA GLU A 49 -5.40 3.19 -22.27
C GLU A 49 -4.11 2.71 -21.61
N MET A 50 -4.21 1.80 -20.63
CA MET A 50 -3.06 1.26 -19.91
C MET A 50 -2.15 0.43 -20.82
N ASP A 51 -2.71 -0.33 -21.76
CA ASP A 51 -1.94 -1.11 -22.73
C ASP A 51 -1.06 -0.23 -23.63
N ARG A 52 -1.51 1.00 -23.92
CA ARG A 52 -0.77 1.99 -24.72
C ARG A 52 0.14 2.90 -23.89
N SER A 53 0.07 2.81 -22.56
CA SER A 53 0.82 3.67 -21.66
C SER A 53 2.21 3.10 -21.37
N PRO A 54 3.21 3.94 -21.07
CA PRO A 54 4.51 3.45 -20.61
C PRO A 54 4.39 2.76 -19.25
N ILE A 55 5.33 1.83 -18.96
CA ILE A 55 5.34 1.04 -17.71
C ILE A 55 5.44 1.93 -16.46
N GLY A 56 6.12 3.07 -16.55
CA GLY A 56 6.24 4.06 -15.48
C GLY A 56 6.30 5.47 -16.04
N VAL A 57 5.61 6.39 -15.39
CA VAL A 57 5.61 7.82 -15.69
C VAL A 57 6.13 8.55 -14.46
N ASP A 58 7.04 9.50 -14.66
CA ASP A 58 7.55 10.41 -13.61
C ASP A 58 8.12 9.70 -12.36
N GLN A 59 9.01 8.73 -12.59
CA GLN A 59 9.61 7.91 -11.53
C GLN A 59 10.46 8.75 -10.55
N ASP A 60 11.08 9.82 -11.04
CA ASP A 60 11.95 10.68 -10.22
C ASP A 60 11.15 11.49 -9.19
N SER A 61 10.01 12.06 -9.58
CA SER A 61 9.12 12.80 -8.67
C SER A 61 8.48 11.87 -7.63
N ALA A 62 8.09 10.66 -8.04
CA ALA A 62 7.59 9.64 -7.11
C ALA A 62 8.64 9.28 -6.05
N ASN A 63 9.91 9.18 -6.44
CA ASN A 63 10.98 8.89 -5.49
C ASN A 63 11.22 10.04 -4.49
N ALA A 64 11.27 11.27 -4.97
CA ALA A 64 11.50 12.45 -4.13
C ALA A 64 10.37 12.66 -3.10
N GLN A 65 9.11 12.47 -3.49
CA GLN A 65 7.96 12.69 -2.60
C GLN A 65 7.80 11.59 -1.52
N HIS A 66 8.33 10.39 -1.75
CA HIS A 66 8.07 9.23 -0.88
C HIS A 66 9.28 8.65 -0.14
N TYR A 67 10.51 8.89 -0.60
CA TYR A 67 11.73 8.28 0.00
C TYR A 67 12.72 9.27 0.62
N GLU A 68 12.43 10.57 0.63
CA GLU A 68 13.28 11.58 1.30
C GLU A 68 12.95 11.79 2.79
N VAL A 69 12.01 11.01 3.34
CA VAL A 69 11.69 11.04 4.78
C VAL A 69 12.68 10.15 5.55
N PRO A 70 13.30 10.62 6.65
CA PRO A 70 14.30 9.84 7.39
C PRO A 70 13.74 8.52 7.95
N ALA A 71 14.57 7.47 7.94
CA ALA A 71 14.20 6.15 8.47
C ALA A 71 13.71 6.18 9.94
N GLU A 72 14.21 7.13 10.74
CA GLU A 72 13.78 7.32 12.12
C GLU A 72 12.28 7.62 12.23
N PHE A 73 11.73 8.45 11.33
CA PHE A 73 10.31 8.73 11.30
C PHE A 73 9.48 7.44 11.16
N TYR A 74 9.89 6.55 10.26
CA TYR A 74 9.18 5.28 10.03
C TYR A 74 9.22 4.36 11.24
N ARG A 75 10.29 4.39 12.04
CA ARG A 75 10.36 3.66 13.32
C ARG A 75 9.35 4.16 14.36
N HIS A 76 8.83 5.39 14.21
CA HIS A 76 7.80 5.93 15.09
C HIS A 76 6.37 5.62 14.63
N VAL A 77 6.14 5.45 13.32
CA VAL A 77 4.79 5.32 12.76
C VAL A 77 4.44 3.91 12.25
N LEU A 78 5.44 3.05 12.03
CA LEU A 78 5.26 1.66 11.63
C LEU A 78 5.48 0.71 12.80
N GLY A 79 5.07 -0.55 12.62
CA GLY A 79 5.38 -1.61 13.56
C GLY A 79 6.84 -2.06 13.46
N PRO A 80 7.24 -3.04 14.29
CA PRO A 80 8.62 -3.50 14.38
C PRO A 80 9.14 -4.15 13.09
N HIS A 81 8.26 -4.56 12.17
CA HIS A 81 8.67 -5.12 10.88
C HIS A 81 8.85 -4.05 9.80
N LEU A 82 8.60 -2.77 10.11
CA LEU A 82 8.66 -1.64 9.19
C LEU A 82 7.88 -1.89 7.90
N LYS A 83 6.73 -2.56 8.02
CA LYS A 83 5.93 -2.97 6.86
C LYS A 83 5.13 -1.77 6.35
N TYR A 84 5.71 -1.05 5.39
CA TYR A 84 5.07 0.12 4.78
C TYR A 84 4.06 -0.27 3.68
N SER A 85 3.11 -1.13 4.03
CA SER A 85 1.97 -1.58 3.22
C SER A 85 0.88 -2.15 4.16
N CYS A 86 -0.27 -2.58 3.63
CA CYS A 86 -1.40 -2.97 4.48
C CYS A 86 -1.07 -4.08 5.50
N GLY A 87 -1.55 -3.95 6.74
CA GLY A 87 -1.55 -5.04 7.73
C GLY A 87 -2.78 -5.94 7.59
N LEU A 88 -2.72 -7.15 8.14
CA LEU A 88 -3.83 -8.09 8.23
C LEU A 88 -4.35 -8.12 9.66
N TRP A 89 -5.51 -7.52 9.90
CA TRP A 89 -6.11 -7.46 11.24
C TRP A 89 -7.01 -8.67 11.45
N SER A 90 -6.46 -9.70 12.10
CA SER A 90 -7.18 -10.97 12.35
C SER A 90 -8.31 -10.83 13.37
N HIS A 91 -8.16 -9.91 14.32
CA HIS A 91 -9.11 -9.62 15.39
C HIS A 91 -9.18 -8.12 15.66
N ASP A 92 -10.29 -7.65 16.24
CA ASP A 92 -10.52 -6.23 16.55
C ASP A 92 -9.51 -5.65 17.56
N ASP A 93 -8.88 -6.51 18.37
CA ASP A 93 -7.88 -6.16 19.39
C ASP A 93 -6.44 -6.44 18.94
N SER A 94 -6.21 -6.80 17.68
CA SER A 94 -4.86 -7.04 17.16
C SER A 94 -3.99 -5.80 17.32
N THR A 95 -2.70 -5.97 17.64
CA THR A 95 -1.73 -4.88 17.62
C THR A 95 -1.22 -4.64 16.19
N LEU A 96 -0.59 -3.48 15.95
CA LEU A 96 0.05 -3.20 14.66
C LEU A 96 1.12 -4.24 14.32
N GLU A 97 1.95 -4.63 15.29
CA GLU A 97 2.95 -5.70 15.15
C GLU A 97 2.32 -7.01 14.68
N GLN A 98 1.23 -7.43 15.34
CA GLN A 98 0.50 -8.65 14.96
C GLN A 98 -0.07 -8.54 13.54
N ALA A 99 -0.61 -7.38 13.18
CA ALA A 99 -1.17 -7.17 11.85
C ALA A 99 -0.10 -7.17 10.75
N GLU A 100 1.09 -6.63 11.02
CA GLU A 100 2.23 -6.70 10.10
C GLU A 100 2.69 -8.15 9.92
N ALA A 101 2.96 -8.86 11.01
CA ALA A 101 3.38 -10.26 11.03
C ALA A 101 2.39 -11.17 10.28
N ALA A 102 1.09 -11.03 10.58
CA ALA A 102 0.04 -11.84 9.95
C ALA A 102 -0.02 -11.62 8.44
N MET A 103 0.19 -10.39 7.95
CA MET A 103 0.23 -10.14 6.51
C MET A 103 1.50 -10.68 5.85
N LEU A 104 2.65 -10.63 6.53
CA LEU A 104 3.91 -11.22 6.03
C LEU A 104 3.77 -12.75 5.93
N ASP A 105 3.19 -13.40 6.93
CA ASP A 105 2.89 -14.84 6.87
C ASP A 105 1.91 -15.19 5.76
N LEU A 106 0.80 -14.44 5.63
CA LEU A 106 -0.16 -14.66 4.56
C LEU A 106 0.48 -14.47 3.17
N THR A 107 1.41 -13.53 3.04
CA THR A 107 2.18 -13.32 1.80
C THR A 107 3.03 -14.56 1.49
N CYS A 108 3.72 -15.13 2.49
CA CYS A 108 4.49 -16.35 2.32
C CYS A 108 3.61 -17.54 1.92
N GLN A 109 2.47 -17.70 2.58
CA GLN A 109 1.50 -18.78 2.30
C GLN A 109 0.94 -18.70 0.89
N ARG A 110 0.47 -17.52 0.46
CA ARG A 110 -0.12 -17.32 -0.88
C ARG A 110 0.88 -17.54 -2.00
N ASN A 111 2.15 -17.23 -1.76
CA ASN A 111 3.23 -17.48 -2.70
C ASN A 111 3.84 -18.88 -2.57
N LEU A 112 3.27 -19.73 -1.70
CA LEU A 112 3.71 -21.11 -1.47
C LEU A 112 5.22 -21.20 -1.18
N LEU A 113 5.75 -20.23 -0.44
CA LEU A 113 7.19 -20.14 -0.18
C LEU A 113 7.68 -21.36 0.60
N ARG A 114 8.83 -21.86 0.19
CA ARG A 114 9.52 -22.99 0.83
C ARG A 114 10.98 -22.64 1.03
N ASP A 115 11.54 -23.19 2.09
CA ASP A 115 12.93 -22.98 2.43
C ASP A 115 13.86 -23.55 1.34
N GLY A 116 14.88 -22.79 0.95
CA GLY A 116 15.78 -23.12 -0.16
C GLY A 116 15.40 -22.50 -1.52
N MET A 117 14.30 -21.76 -1.60
CA MET A 117 13.90 -21.05 -2.83
C MET A 117 14.80 -19.85 -3.12
N ARG A 118 14.82 -19.43 -4.38
CA ARG A 118 15.34 -18.12 -4.79
C ARG A 118 14.17 -17.16 -4.92
N VAL A 119 14.21 -16.06 -4.17
CA VAL A 119 13.12 -15.09 -4.08
C VAL A 119 13.62 -13.74 -4.56
N LEU A 120 12.83 -13.07 -5.40
CA LEU A 120 13.05 -11.68 -5.83
C LEU A 120 11.94 -10.81 -5.24
N GLU A 121 12.29 -9.81 -4.43
CA GLU A 121 11.36 -8.83 -3.85
C GLU A 121 11.48 -7.47 -4.56
N LEU A 122 10.60 -7.22 -5.53
CA LEU A 122 10.55 -5.95 -6.24
C LEU A 122 9.86 -4.88 -5.38
N GLY A 123 10.55 -3.76 -5.15
CA GLY A 123 10.02 -2.68 -4.30
C GLY A 123 10.01 -3.05 -2.82
N CYS A 124 11.10 -3.62 -2.32
CA CYS A 124 11.20 -4.17 -0.96
C CYS A 124 11.05 -3.13 0.18
N GLY A 125 11.09 -1.84 -0.12
CA GLY A 125 10.96 -0.77 0.86
C GLY A 125 12.00 -0.89 1.96
N TRP A 126 11.55 -1.09 3.21
CA TRP A 126 12.42 -1.31 4.37
C TRP A 126 12.91 -2.75 4.53
N GLY A 127 12.65 -3.62 3.55
CA GLY A 127 13.01 -5.03 3.57
C GLY A 127 12.12 -5.87 4.47
N SER A 128 10.89 -5.44 4.75
CA SER A 128 10.01 -6.11 5.72
C SER A 128 9.79 -7.59 5.39
N LEU A 129 9.55 -7.93 4.12
CA LEU A 129 9.39 -9.32 3.70
C LEU A 129 10.75 -10.02 3.59
N SER A 130 11.75 -9.40 2.98
CA SER A 130 13.11 -9.96 2.91
C SER A 130 13.65 -10.39 4.27
N LEU A 131 13.53 -9.55 5.30
CA LEU A 131 13.98 -9.85 6.66
C LEU A 131 13.11 -10.95 7.30
N TRP A 132 11.79 -10.90 7.09
CA TRP A 132 10.88 -11.97 7.53
C TRP A 132 11.25 -13.34 6.95
N LEU A 133 11.60 -13.36 5.66
CA LEU A 133 12.02 -14.56 4.95
C LEU A 133 13.39 -15.05 5.41
N ALA A 134 14.34 -14.15 5.63
CA ALA A 134 15.68 -14.50 6.11
C ALA A 134 15.62 -15.21 7.49
N GLU A 135 14.69 -14.81 8.35
CA GLU A 135 14.49 -15.43 9.66
C GLU A 135 13.81 -16.81 9.56
N ARG A 136 12.76 -16.95 8.73
CA ARG A 136 11.90 -18.15 8.68
C ARG A 136 12.30 -19.19 7.64
N TYR A 137 13.02 -18.77 6.60
CA TYR A 137 13.45 -19.60 5.48
C TYR A 137 14.95 -19.38 5.24
N PRO A 138 15.82 -19.81 6.18
CA PRO A 138 17.23 -19.44 6.20
C PRO A 138 18.06 -20.01 5.03
N ARG A 139 17.55 -20.99 4.28
CA ARG A 139 18.19 -21.50 3.06
C ARG A 139 17.73 -20.76 1.81
N CYS A 140 16.76 -19.86 1.90
CA CYS A 140 16.36 -19.04 0.77
C CYS A 140 17.48 -18.06 0.37
N ARG A 141 17.59 -17.83 -0.93
CA ARG A 141 18.40 -16.73 -1.48
C ARG A 141 17.46 -15.62 -1.91
N ILE A 142 17.47 -14.52 -1.16
CA ILE A 142 16.58 -13.38 -1.33
C ILE A 142 17.36 -12.28 -2.07
N THR A 143 16.71 -11.60 -3.03
CA THR A 143 17.28 -10.51 -3.84
C THR A 143 16.24 -9.43 -4.01
#